data_AF-A0A822XND0-F1
#
_entry.id   AF-A0A822XND0-F1
#
_cell.length_a   1.000
_cell.length_b   1.000
_cell.length_c   1.000
_cell.angle_alpha   90.00
_cell.angle_beta   90.00
_cell.angle_gamma   90.00
#
_symmetry.space_group_name_H-M   'P 1'
#
loop_
_entity.id
_entity.type
_entity.pdbx_description
1 polymer ?
#
loop_
_entity_poly.entity_id
_entity_poly.type
_entity_poly.pdbx_seq_one_letter_code
_entity_poly.pdbx_strand_id
1 'polypeptide(L)' 'MDGIKYSVFTNKSIRLLGNNQYTSNVESRSTRTEIKHCVELFFGVKVIAMNSHRLPGKG' A
#
# COMPACT_ATOMS: atom_id res chain seq x y z
N MET A 1 2.56 -4.37 12.30
CA MET A 1 1.91 -4.14 10.98
C MET A 1 0.64 -3.32 11.16
N ASP A 2 0.61 -2.39 12.12
CA ASP A 2 -0.56 -1.58 12.41
C ASP A 2 -0.76 -0.57 11.27
N GLY A 3 -1.75 -0.83 10.41
CA GLY A 3 -2.10 0.04 9.29
C GLY A 3 -2.14 -0.65 7.94
N ILE A 4 -1.45 -1.77 7.72
CA ILE A 4 -1.57 -2.56 6.48
C ILE A 4 -2.53 -3.71 6.72
N LYS A 5 -3.65 -3.74 6.00
CA LYS A 5 -4.68 -4.78 6.14
C LYS A 5 -4.33 -6.00 5.32
N TYR A 6 -4.24 -5.85 4.00
CA TYR A 6 -3.94 -6.96 3.08
C TYR A 6 -3.39 -6.45 1.76
N SER A 7 -2.59 -7.29 1.09
CA SER A 7 -2.11 -7.05 -0.27
C SER A 7 -3.24 -7.22 -1.29
N VAL A 8 -3.22 -6.45 -2.37
CA VAL A 8 -4.21 -6.52 -3.44
C VAL A 8 -3.67 -7.39 -4.57
N PHE A 9 -4.38 -8.48 -4.88
CA PHE A 9 -4.02 -9.41 -5.96
C PHE A 9 -5.03 -9.35 -7.10
N THR A 10 -4.70 -8.58 -8.13
CA THR A 10 -5.46 -8.42 -9.37
C THR A 10 -4.48 -8.50 -10.55
N ASN A 11 -4.96 -8.73 -11.77
CA ASN A 11 -4.10 -8.72 -12.96
C ASN A 11 -3.29 -7.41 -13.08
N LYS A 12 -3.87 -6.28 -12.65
CA LYS A 12 -3.17 -4.99 -12.62
C LYS A 12 -2.05 -4.98 -11.59
N SER A 13 -2.30 -5.41 -10.36
CA SER A 13 -1.27 -5.38 -9.31
C SER A 13 -0.14 -6.38 -9.57
N ILE A 14 -0.44 -7.53 -10.18
CA ILE A 14 0.58 -8.51 -10.61
C ILE A 14 1.49 -7.89 -11.68
N ARG A 15 0.94 -7.18 -12.66
CA ARG A 15 1.75 -6.46 -13.67
C ARG A 15 2.61 -5.36 -13.05
N LEU A 16 2.07 -4.61 -12.09
CA LEU A 16 2.79 -3.56 -11.37
C LEU A 16 3.90 -4.11 -10.47
N LEU A 17 3.70 -5.30 -9.89
CA LEU A 17 4.69 -5.99 -9.09
C LEU A 17 5.97 -6.26 -9.89
N GLY A 18 5.86 -6.63 -11.16
CA GLY A 18 7.02 -6.77 -12.06
C GLY A 18 7.83 -5.49 -12.26
N ASN A 19 7.25 -4.32 -11.96
CA ASN A 19 7.89 -3.02 -11.99
C ASN A 19 8.20 -2.49 -10.57
N ASN A 20 8.33 -3.37 -9.58
CA ASN A 20 8.55 -3.04 -8.17
C ASN A 20 7.50 -2.07 -7.57
N GLN A 21 6.26 -2.11 -8.08
CA GLN A 21 5.14 -1.37 -7.53
C GLN A 21 4.18 -2.30 -6.80
N TYR A 22 3.96 -2.02 -5.53
CA TYR A 22 3.14 -2.84 -4.64
C TYR A 22 1.82 -2.11 -4.33
N THR A 23 0.75 -2.87 -4.15
CA THR A 23 -0.58 -2.33 -3.85
C THR A 23 -1.16 -3.07 -2.66
N SER A 24 -1.51 -2.33 -1.62
CA SER A 24 -2.08 -2.88 -0.38
C SER A 24 -3.24 -2.02 0.10
N ASN A 25 -4.24 -2.66 0.68
CA ASN A 25 -5.29 -1.98 1.41
C ASN A 25 -4.80 -1.68 2.84
N VAL A 26 -5.08 -0.48 3.30
CA VAL A 26 -4.62 0.06 4.58
C VAL A 26 -5.79 0.51 5.45
N GLU A 27 -5.52 0.79 6.72
CA GLU A 27 -6.52 1.43 7.57
C GLU A 27 -6.87 2.82 7.05
N SER A 28 -8.18 3.09 6.97
CA SER A 28 -8.75 4.29 6.35
C SER A 28 -8.32 5.60 7.02
N ARG A 29 -7.97 5.52 8.31
CA ARG A 29 -7.54 6.63 9.16
C ARG A 29 -6.03 6.87 9.12
N SER A 30 -5.24 5.97 8.53
CA SER A 30 -3.79 6.11 8.47
C SER A 30 -3.36 7.18 7.47
N THR A 31 -2.25 7.86 7.78
CA THR A 31 -1.64 8.85 6.88
C THR A 31 -0.62 8.21 5.96
N ARG A 32 -0.34 8.84 4.80
CA ARG A 32 0.69 8.35 3.86
C ARG A 32 2.08 8.23 4.53
N THR A 33 2.40 9.13 5.45
CA THR A 33 3.68 9.14 6.15
C THR A 33 3.81 7.97 7.12
N GLU A 34 2.75 7.66 7.88
CA GLU A 34 2.71 6.50 8.77
C GLU A 34 2.87 5.19 8.00
N ILE A 35 2.12 5.02 6.90
CA ILE A 35 2.21 3.81 6.08
C ILE A 35 3.59 3.69 5.45
N LYS A 36 4.16 4.80 4.94
CA LYS A 36 5.52 4.81 4.39
C LYS A 36 6.53 4.33 5.43
N HIS A 37 6.51 4.94 6.61
CA HIS A 37 7.45 4.61 7.67
C HIS A 37 7.31 3.15 8.13
N CYS A 38 6.08 2.66 8.27
CA CYS A 38 5.79 1.27 8.63
C CYS A 38 6.34 0.27 7.60
N VAL A 39 6.16 0.54 6.29
CA VAL A 39 6.71 -0.30 5.21
C VAL A 39 8.23 -0.27 5.20
N GLU A 40 8.84 0.90 5.31
CA GLU A 40 10.31 1.05 5.29
C GLU A 40 10.96 0.32 6.46
N LEU A 41 10.42 0.45 7.67
CA LEU A 41 10.92 -0.23 8.86
C LEU A 41 10.75 -1.75 8.81
N PHE A 42 9.57 -2.23 8.43
CA PHE A 42 9.25 -3.65 8.53
C PHE A 42 9.97 -4.48 7.46
N PHE A 43 10.04 -3.97 6.23
CA PHE A 43 10.67 -4.68 5.11
C PHE A 43 12.14 -4.28 4.88
N GLY A 44 12.65 -3.27 5.60
CA GLY A 44 14.02 -2.78 5.41
C GLY A 44 14.25 -2.17 4.02
N VAL A 45 13.22 -1.55 3.44
CA VAL A 45 13.26 -0.96 2.09
C VAL A 45 13.17 0.56 2.14
N LYS A 46 13.50 1.23 1.04
CA LYS A 46 13.28 2.66 0.86
C LYS A 46 12.14 2.92 -0.12
N VAL A 47 11.10 3.61 0.32
CA VAL A 47 9.94 3.94 -0.52
C VAL A 47 10.22 5.27 -1.22
N ILE A 48 10.37 5.21 -2.55
CA ILE A 48 10.67 6.38 -3.39
C ILE A 48 9.44 7.30 -3.48
N ALA A 49 8.29 6.73 -3.79
CA ALA A 49 7.02 7.44 -3.92
C ALA A 49 5.87 6.52 -3.47
N MET A 50 4.78 7.12 -3.00
CA MET A 50 3.58 6.41 -2.56
C MET A 50 2.35 7.16 -3.02
N ASN A 51 1.34 6.45 -3.52
CA ASN A 51 0.04 7.01 -3.86
C ASN A 51 -1.04 6.37 -2.98
N SER A 52 -2.15 7.09 -2.75
CA SER A 52 -3.28 6.60 -1.96
C SER A 52 -4.59 7.05 -2.57
N HIS A 53 -5.63 6.24 -2.43
CA HIS A 53 -7.00 6.62 -2.76
C HIS A 53 -7.96 5.97 -1.77
N ARG A 54 -9.16 6.53 -1.63
CA ARG A 54 -10.26 5.90 -0.88
C ARG A 54 -11.29 5.40 -1.88
N LEU A 55 -11.64 4.12 -1.79
CA LEU A 55 -12.68 3.55 -2.61
C LEU A 55 -14.05 4.08 -2.16
N PRO A 56 -14.96 4.38 -3.09
CA PRO A 56 -16.35 4.65 -2.73
C PRO A 56 -16.98 3.39 -2.12
N GLY A 57 -17.98 3.58 -1.25
CA GLY A 57 -18.81 2.48 -0.77
C GLY A 57 -19.51 1.79 -1.95
N LYS A 58 -19.80 0.49 -1.83
CA LYS A 58 -20.73 -0.15 -2.76
C LYS A 58 -22.11 0.47 -2.55
N GLY A 59 -22.67 1.06 -3.61
CA GLY A 59 -24.08 1.40 -3.70
C GLY A 59 -24.94 0.16 -3.93
#